data_AF-A0A1W9LZJ6-F1
#
_entry.id   AF-A0A1W9LZJ6-F1
#
_cell.length_a   1.000
_cell.length_b   1.000
_cell.length_c   1.000
_cell.angle_alpha   90.00
_cell.angle_beta   90.00
_cell.angle_gamma   90.00
#
_symmetry.space_group_name_H-M   'P 1'
#
loop_
_entity.id
_entity.type
_entity.pdbx_description
1 polymer ?
#
loop_
_entity_poly.entity_id
_entity_poly.type
_entity_poly.pdbx_seq_one_letter_code
_entity_poly.pdbx_strand_id
1 'polypeptide(L)'
;MMNISAPDTSRAGRVADLALLGLSLALVCGLKFHLSRATSDELGWLLGPLARVVGVLSGYAFHAESGAGYVREDGLLVIAPVCGGGNFLLAILLVAIGTVFVNPASPGRRLRRLAAAAGAAVLFALVINALRVTLAITCYDLHLSWGWLTSSRLHRLSGVLLFFPALLAYGLLVQRMIAGCRQGRVLPLCLGAYLGVALAMPLLNGAGRNAGTGVLEHALTLLLGCAFCVGIFLVFQAGRRKCGRTGRTEQGTLSLSA
;
A
#
# COMPACT_ATOMS: atom_id res chain seq x y z
N MET A 1 -44.22 0.84 10.63
CA MET A 1 -43.28 -0.21 11.09
C MET A 1 -42.46 -0.67 9.90
N MET A 2 -41.24 -0.13 9.72
CA MET A 2 -40.33 -0.55 8.65
C MET A 2 -39.71 -1.89 9.04
N ASN A 3 -40.04 -2.91 8.25
CA ASN A 3 -39.51 -4.26 8.38
C ASN A 3 -38.02 -4.22 7.99
N ILE A 4 -37.13 -4.21 8.99
CA ILE A 4 -35.69 -4.41 8.78
C ILE A 4 -35.51 -5.90 8.55
N SER A 5 -35.62 -6.34 7.29
CA SER A 5 -35.21 -7.67 6.89
C SER A 5 -33.76 -7.87 7.30
N ALA A 6 -33.53 -8.74 8.28
CA ALA A 6 -32.22 -9.27 8.59
C ALA A 6 -31.60 -9.84 7.30
N PRO A 7 -30.31 -9.59 7.01
CA PRO A 7 -29.68 -10.20 5.85
C PRO A 7 -29.70 -11.71 6.04
N ASP A 8 -30.53 -12.39 5.24
CA ASP A 8 -30.63 -13.83 5.17
C ASP A 8 -29.28 -14.40 4.72
N THR A 9 -28.41 -14.73 5.69
CA THR A 9 -27.15 -15.40 5.42
C THR A 9 -27.43 -16.89 5.22
N SER A 10 -28.07 -17.22 4.10
CA SER A 10 -28.19 -18.59 3.64
C SER A 10 -26.82 -19.26 3.63
N ARG A 11 -26.74 -20.57 3.93
CA ARG A 11 -25.47 -21.34 3.88
C ARG A 11 -24.74 -21.11 2.54
N ALA A 12 -25.49 -20.98 1.44
CA ALA A 12 -24.97 -20.68 0.11
C ALA A 12 -24.20 -19.34 0.05
N GLY A 13 -24.72 -18.28 0.68
CA GLY A 13 -24.05 -16.97 0.73
C GLY A 13 -22.70 -17.01 1.46
N ARG A 14 -22.62 -17.76 2.57
CA ARG A 14 -21.36 -17.94 3.32
C ARG A 14 -20.31 -18.75 2.55
N VAL A 15 -20.74 -19.79 1.85
CA VAL A 15 -19.83 -20.59 0.99
C VAL A 15 -19.27 -19.74 -0.14
N ALA A 16 -20.12 -18.97 -0.83
CA ALA A 16 -19.68 -18.07 -1.89
C ALA A 16 -18.68 -17.01 -1.39
N ASP A 17 -18.91 -16.46 -0.20
CA ASP A 17 -18.03 -15.49 0.43
C ASP A 17 -16.65 -16.09 0.77
N LEU A 18 -16.63 -17.30 1.36
CA LEU A 18 -15.37 -18.00 1.67
C LEU A 18 -14.62 -18.39 0.40
N ALA A 19 -15.32 -18.85 -0.63
CA ALA A 19 -14.73 -19.17 -1.93
C ALA A 19 -14.10 -17.93 -2.57
N LEU A 20 -14.80 -16.78 -2.55
CA LEU A 20 -14.27 -15.52 -3.08
C LEU A 20 -13.05 -15.05 -2.28
N LEU A 21 -13.07 -15.15 -0.95
CA LEU A 21 -11.93 -14.80 -0.11
C LEU A 21 -10.72 -15.70 -0.41
N GLY A 22 -10.94 -17.02 -0.43
CA GLY A 22 -9.92 -18.01 -0.74
C GLY A 22 -9.29 -17.79 -2.11
N LEU A 23 -10.10 -17.58 -3.14
CA LEU A 23 -9.62 -17.25 -4.49
C LEU A 23 -8.80 -15.95 -4.49
N SER A 24 -9.27 -14.90 -3.81
CA SER A 24 -8.56 -13.62 -3.74
C SER A 24 -7.18 -13.76 -3.10
N LEU A 25 -7.10 -14.51 -1.99
CA LEU A 25 -5.83 -14.78 -1.31
C LEU A 25 -4.92 -15.67 -2.16
N ALA A 26 -5.46 -16.69 -2.83
CA ALA A 26 -4.71 -17.54 -3.75
C ALA A 26 -4.10 -16.74 -4.90
N LEU A 27 -4.83 -15.78 -5.48
CA LEU A 27 -4.33 -14.88 -6.52
C LEU A 27 -3.19 -13.99 -6.00
N VAL A 28 -3.31 -13.44 -4.78
CA VAL A 28 -2.22 -12.65 -4.16
C VAL A 28 -0.98 -13.52 -3.90
N CYS A 29 -1.17 -14.74 -3.41
CA CYS A 29 -0.08 -15.69 -3.22
C CYS A 29 0.58 -16.11 -4.55
N GLY A 30 -0.21 -16.37 -5.59
CA GLY A 30 0.28 -16.67 -6.93
C GLY A 30 1.04 -15.50 -7.54
N LEU A 31 0.54 -14.28 -7.39
CA LEU A 31 1.24 -13.07 -7.79
C LEU A 31 2.56 -12.92 -7.04
N LYS A 32 2.57 -13.12 -5.71
CA LYS A 32 3.79 -13.08 -4.90
C LYS A 32 4.81 -14.11 -5.39
N PHE A 33 4.37 -15.32 -5.68
CA PHE A 33 5.21 -16.39 -6.19
C PHE A 33 5.83 -16.04 -7.53
N HIS A 34 5.03 -15.51 -8.46
CA HIS A 34 5.52 -15.01 -9.75
C HIS A 34 6.53 -13.87 -9.55
N LEU A 35 6.18 -12.84 -8.76
CA LEU A 35 7.08 -11.71 -8.45
C LEU A 35 8.41 -12.13 -7.82
N SER A 36 8.45 -13.25 -7.08
CA SER A 36 9.67 -13.75 -6.44
C SER A 36 10.62 -14.52 -7.36
N ARG A 37 10.12 -14.98 -8.51
CA ARG A 37 10.87 -15.81 -9.47
C ARG A 37 11.09 -15.14 -10.82
N ALA A 38 10.27 -14.14 -11.12
CA ALA A 38 10.25 -13.53 -12.43
C ALA A 38 11.55 -12.77 -12.72
N THR A 39 12.03 -12.89 -13.96
CA THR A 39 13.12 -12.06 -14.46
C THR A 39 12.63 -10.62 -14.71
N SER A 40 13.56 -9.71 -14.94
CA SER A 40 13.26 -8.32 -15.34
C SER A 40 12.40 -8.25 -16.60
N ASP A 41 12.66 -9.13 -17.57
CA ASP A 41 11.91 -9.21 -18.83
C ASP A 41 10.45 -9.66 -18.60
N GLU A 42 10.25 -10.68 -17.75
CA GLU A 42 8.92 -11.18 -17.38
C GLU A 42 8.12 -10.14 -16.57
N LEU A 43 8.81 -9.27 -15.82
CA LEU A 43 8.22 -8.16 -15.09
C LEU A 43 7.98 -6.91 -15.94
N GLY A 44 8.15 -6.99 -17.26
CA GLY A 44 7.92 -5.87 -18.19
C GLY A 44 6.53 -5.24 -18.07
N TRP A 45 5.50 -6.01 -17.71
CA TRP A 45 4.14 -5.49 -17.48
C TRP A 45 4.04 -4.56 -16.26
N LEU A 46 4.93 -4.75 -15.26
CA LEU A 46 5.01 -3.94 -14.05
C LEU A 46 6.02 -2.80 -14.21
N LEU A 47 7.19 -3.11 -14.79
CA LEU A 47 8.31 -2.17 -14.94
C LEU A 47 8.09 -1.19 -16.10
N GLY A 48 7.46 -1.60 -17.20
CA GLY A 48 7.24 -0.74 -18.36
C GLY A 48 6.34 0.45 -18.08
N PRO A 49 5.12 0.25 -17.53
CA PRO A 49 4.28 1.38 -17.12
C PRO A 49 4.97 2.27 -16.08
N LEU A 50 5.73 1.68 -15.15
CA LEU A 50 6.49 2.42 -14.16
C LEU A 50 7.55 3.32 -14.82
N ALA A 51 8.38 2.77 -15.71
CA ALA A 51 9.42 3.51 -16.40
C ALA A 51 8.86 4.69 -17.21
N ARG A 52 7.70 4.50 -17.85
CA ARG A 52 7.02 5.59 -18.57
C ARG A 52 6.58 6.71 -17.64
N VAL A 53 5.91 6.38 -16.53
CA VAL A 53 5.45 7.39 -15.57
C VAL A 53 6.63 8.11 -14.92
N VAL A 54 7.68 7.36 -14.54
CA VAL A 54 8.92 7.95 -14.00
C VAL A 54 9.57 8.86 -15.05
N GLY A 55 9.64 8.45 -16.32
CA GLY A 55 10.19 9.28 -17.38
C GLY A 55 9.43 10.60 -17.55
N VAL A 56 8.10 10.55 -17.51
CA VAL A 56 7.27 11.77 -17.53
C VAL A 56 7.51 12.65 -16.31
N LEU A 57 7.61 12.08 -15.11
CA LEU A 57 7.79 12.85 -13.87
C LEU A 57 9.20 13.43 -13.69
N SER A 58 10.22 12.74 -14.22
CA SER A 58 11.62 13.12 -14.03
C SER A 58 12.25 13.80 -15.24
N GLY A 59 11.61 13.75 -16.41
CA GLY A 59 12.16 14.26 -17.67
C GLY A 59 13.19 13.34 -18.33
N TYR A 60 13.46 12.16 -17.78
CA TYR A 60 14.44 11.21 -18.31
C TYR A 60 13.81 10.19 -19.28
N ALA A 61 14.60 9.78 -20.28
CA ALA A 61 14.24 8.66 -21.16
C ALA A 61 14.75 7.33 -20.58
N PHE A 62 13.89 6.31 -20.65
CA PHE A 62 14.21 4.94 -20.21
C PHE A 62 13.99 3.96 -21.36
N HIS A 63 14.97 3.12 -21.64
CA HIS A 63 14.88 2.05 -22.62
C HIS A 63 14.94 0.68 -21.94
N ALA A 64 14.28 -0.31 -22.52
CA ALA A 64 14.33 -1.67 -22.00
C ALA A 64 15.68 -2.31 -22.36
N GLU A 65 16.33 -2.92 -21.37
CA GLU A 65 17.57 -3.68 -21.53
C GLU A 65 17.36 -5.10 -20.98
N SER A 66 17.64 -6.08 -21.84
CA SER A 66 17.41 -7.50 -21.53
C SER A 66 18.17 -7.94 -20.28
N GLY A 67 17.45 -8.56 -19.35
CA GLY A 67 18.03 -9.06 -18.10
C GLY A 67 18.26 -8.00 -17.01
N ALA A 68 18.35 -6.70 -17.35
CA ALA A 68 18.55 -5.63 -16.37
C ALA A 68 17.24 -4.93 -15.94
N GLY A 69 16.32 -4.68 -16.89
CA GLY A 69 15.11 -3.90 -16.67
C GLY A 69 15.05 -2.66 -17.57
N TYR A 70 14.73 -1.49 -17.01
CA TYR A 70 14.68 -0.24 -17.78
C TYR A 70 15.82 0.69 -17.37
N VAL A 71 16.67 1.07 -18.32
CA VAL A 71 17.91 1.82 -18.08
C VAL A 71 17.80 3.22 -18.67
N ARG A 72 18.37 4.20 -17.97
CA ARG A 72 18.46 5.58 -18.45
C ARG A 72 19.49 5.65 -19.60
N GLU A 73 19.31 6.59 -20.52
CA GLU A 73 20.20 6.79 -21.67
C GLU A 73 21.70 6.96 -21.32
N ASP A 74 22.02 7.51 -20.15
CA ASP A 74 23.40 7.67 -19.65
C ASP A 74 23.99 6.40 -18.99
N GLY A 75 23.20 5.33 -18.83
CA GLY A 75 23.58 4.09 -18.16
C GLY A 75 23.73 4.18 -16.63
N LEU A 76 23.46 5.34 -16.01
CA LEU A 76 23.74 5.58 -14.58
C LEU A 76 22.60 5.10 -13.66
N LEU A 77 21.41 4.89 -14.20
CA LEU A 77 20.23 4.49 -13.42
C LEU A 77 19.47 3.35 -14.07
N VAL A 78 19.16 2.32 -13.27
CA VAL A 78 18.39 1.15 -13.67
C VAL A 78 17.13 1.01 -12.79
N ILE A 79 15.96 0.93 -13.44
CA ILE A 79 14.70 0.50 -12.83
C ILE A 79 14.63 -1.03 -12.91
N ALA A 80 15.25 -1.68 -11.92
CA ALA A 80 15.28 -3.13 -11.76
C ALA A 80 14.01 -3.67 -11.06
N PRO A 81 13.77 -5.00 -11.04
CA PRO A 81 12.65 -5.63 -10.33
C PRO A 81 12.43 -5.15 -8.89
N VAL A 82 13.50 -4.86 -8.15
CA VAL A 82 13.45 -4.34 -6.78
C VAL A 82 12.79 -2.97 -6.67
N CYS A 83 12.80 -2.18 -7.76
CA CYS A 83 12.15 -0.89 -7.88
C CYS A 83 10.70 -1.01 -8.33
N GLY A 84 10.22 -2.18 -8.76
CA GLY A 84 8.89 -2.38 -9.33
C GLY A 84 7.73 -2.23 -8.35
N GLY A 85 8.00 -2.09 -7.05
CA GLY A 85 6.95 -1.90 -6.05
C GLY A 85 6.06 -3.12 -5.81
N GLY A 86 6.48 -4.32 -6.25
CA GLY A 86 5.68 -5.55 -6.16
C GLY A 86 5.21 -5.85 -4.72
N ASN A 87 6.08 -5.66 -3.72
CA ASN A 87 5.69 -5.83 -2.31
C ASN A 87 4.63 -4.82 -1.87
N PHE A 88 4.71 -3.57 -2.34
CA PHE A 88 3.69 -2.57 -2.05
C PHE A 88 2.36 -2.94 -2.72
N LEU A 89 2.40 -3.41 -3.97
CA LEU A 89 1.23 -3.92 -4.69
C LEU A 89 0.53 -5.07 -3.91
N LEU A 90 1.29 -6.02 -3.37
CA LEU A 90 0.73 -7.09 -2.54
C LEU A 90 0.06 -6.53 -1.27
N ALA A 91 0.72 -5.60 -0.57
CA ALA A 91 0.17 -5.01 0.65
C ALA A 91 -1.15 -4.25 0.38
N ILE A 92 -1.22 -3.47 -0.69
CA ILE A 92 -2.43 -2.72 -1.06
C ILE A 92 -3.57 -3.63 -1.51
N LEU A 93 -3.28 -4.75 -2.19
CA LEU A 93 -4.28 -5.77 -2.52
C LEU A 93 -4.82 -6.46 -1.27
N LEU A 94 -3.97 -6.78 -0.29
CA LEU A 94 -4.41 -7.33 1.00
C LEU A 94 -5.29 -6.34 1.77
N VAL A 95 -4.97 -5.04 1.75
CA VAL A 95 -5.83 -4.01 2.35
C VAL A 95 -7.16 -3.89 1.60
N ALA A 96 -7.17 -3.99 0.27
CA ALA A 96 -8.39 -4.02 -0.53
C ALA A 96 -9.29 -5.21 -0.14
N ILE A 97 -8.73 -6.42 -0.10
CA ILE A 97 -9.42 -7.64 0.32
C ILE A 97 -9.95 -7.48 1.74
N GLY A 98 -9.08 -7.15 2.70
CA GLY A 98 -9.46 -6.97 4.10
C GLY A 98 -10.60 -5.96 4.26
N THR A 99 -10.49 -4.80 3.60
CA THR A 99 -11.52 -3.75 3.68
C THR A 99 -12.84 -4.19 3.06
N VAL A 100 -12.83 -4.93 1.94
CA VAL A 100 -14.05 -5.44 1.33
C VAL A 100 -14.73 -6.49 2.21
N PHE A 101 -13.97 -7.40 2.82
CA PHE A 101 -14.52 -8.53 3.59
C PHE A 101 -14.90 -8.19 5.03
N VAL A 102 -14.30 -7.16 5.66
CA VAL A 102 -14.75 -6.68 6.98
C VAL A 102 -16.07 -5.91 6.92
N ASN A 103 -16.52 -5.55 5.72
CA ASN A 103 -17.75 -4.79 5.51
C ASN A 103 -18.84 -5.68 4.89
N PRO A 104 -20.05 -5.70 5.47
CA PRO A 104 -21.12 -6.56 4.98
C PRO A 104 -21.56 -6.16 3.57
N ALA A 105 -21.77 -7.17 2.72
CA ALA A 105 -22.24 -7.02 1.34
C ALA A 105 -22.80 -8.35 0.84
N SER A 106 -23.78 -8.31 -0.06
CA SER A 106 -24.16 -9.49 -0.84
C SER A 106 -23.00 -9.95 -1.74
N PRO A 107 -22.91 -11.24 -2.13
CA PRO A 107 -21.79 -11.77 -2.90
C PRO A 107 -21.50 -11.00 -4.19
N GLY A 108 -22.53 -10.69 -4.99
CA GLY A 108 -22.36 -9.92 -6.23
C GLY A 108 -21.86 -8.49 -6.00
N ARG A 109 -22.35 -7.80 -4.95
CA ARG A 109 -21.84 -6.48 -4.57
C ARG A 109 -20.40 -6.56 -4.06
N ARG A 110 -20.05 -7.64 -3.37
CA ARG A 110 -18.69 -7.88 -2.86
C ARG A 110 -17.70 -8.09 -3.99
N LEU A 111 -18.04 -8.92 -4.97
CA LEU A 111 -17.22 -9.13 -6.17
C LEU A 111 -16.96 -7.82 -6.90
N ARG A 112 -18.01 -7.00 -7.13
CA ARG A 112 -17.84 -5.69 -7.78
C ARG A 112 -16.96 -4.74 -6.96
N ARG A 113 -17.14 -4.67 -5.64
CA ARG A 113 -16.30 -3.85 -4.74
C ARG A 113 -14.85 -4.32 -4.76
N LEU A 114 -14.63 -5.63 -4.77
CA LEU A 114 -13.30 -6.23 -4.84
C LEU A 114 -12.62 -5.92 -6.17
N ALA A 115 -13.30 -6.11 -7.30
CA ALA A 115 -12.76 -5.80 -8.61
C ALA A 115 -12.40 -4.31 -8.75
N ALA A 116 -13.29 -3.42 -8.32
CA ALA A 116 -13.04 -1.98 -8.33
C ALA A 116 -11.87 -1.58 -7.40
N ALA A 117 -11.82 -2.14 -6.19
CA ALA A 117 -10.72 -1.91 -5.27
C ALA A 117 -9.39 -2.46 -5.83
N ALA A 118 -9.36 -3.68 -6.36
CA ALA A 118 -8.15 -4.26 -6.95
C ALA A 118 -7.63 -3.43 -8.14
N GLY A 119 -8.52 -2.96 -9.04
CA GLY A 119 -8.15 -2.04 -10.12
C GLY A 119 -7.57 -0.73 -9.60
N ALA A 120 -8.22 -0.10 -8.61
CA ALA A 120 -7.71 1.10 -7.96
C ALA A 120 -6.36 0.84 -7.26
N ALA A 121 -6.17 -0.33 -6.67
CA ALA A 121 -4.93 -0.72 -6.00
C ALA A 121 -3.75 -0.79 -6.98
N VAL A 122 -3.94 -1.37 -8.17
CA VAL A 122 -2.91 -1.45 -9.22
C VAL A 122 -2.50 -0.05 -9.67
N LEU A 123 -3.46 0.83 -9.97
CA LEU A 123 -3.19 2.20 -10.40
C LEU A 123 -2.50 3.01 -9.30
N PHE A 124 -2.99 2.89 -8.06
CA PHE A 124 -2.43 3.61 -6.92
C PHE A 124 -1.01 3.11 -6.59
N ALA A 125 -0.76 1.80 -6.68
CA ALA A 125 0.57 1.23 -6.54
C ALA A 125 1.54 1.77 -7.59
N LEU A 126 1.12 1.83 -8.85
CA LEU A 126 1.92 2.38 -9.94
C LEU A 126 2.32 3.84 -9.66
N VAL A 127 1.36 4.70 -9.31
CA VAL A 127 1.61 6.13 -9.06
C VAL A 127 2.56 6.32 -7.88
N ILE A 128 2.29 5.69 -6.73
CA ILE A 128 3.11 5.86 -5.53
C ILE A 128 4.52 5.30 -5.75
N ASN A 129 4.63 4.17 -6.46
CA ASN A 129 5.93 3.61 -6.78
C ASN A 129 6.71 4.48 -7.77
N ALA A 130 6.05 5.12 -8.74
CA ALA A 130 6.68 6.10 -9.63
C ALA A 130 7.20 7.31 -8.86
N LEU A 131 6.41 7.85 -7.91
CA LEU A 131 6.86 8.92 -7.01
C LEU A 131 8.06 8.50 -6.18
N ARG A 132 8.08 7.26 -5.68
CA ARG A 132 9.21 6.71 -4.94
C ARG A 132 10.49 6.64 -5.78
N VAL A 133 10.40 6.11 -7.00
CA VAL A 133 11.56 6.03 -7.90
C VAL A 133 12.04 7.42 -8.29
N THR A 134 11.12 8.34 -8.60
CA THR A 134 11.46 9.74 -8.92
C THR A 134 12.12 10.46 -7.75
N LEU A 135 11.65 10.22 -6.52
CA LEU A 135 12.30 10.74 -5.31
C LEU A 135 13.70 10.16 -5.15
N ALA A 136 13.89 8.86 -5.38
CA ALA A 136 15.20 8.22 -5.31
C ALA A 136 16.18 8.82 -6.34
N ILE A 137 15.71 9.08 -7.57
CA ILE A 137 16.46 9.79 -8.61
C ILE A 137 16.87 11.17 -8.14
N THR A 138 15.90 11.96 -7.65
CA THR A 138 16.15 13.33 -7.20
C THR A 138 17.16 13.35 -6.05
N CYS A 139 17.08 12.40 -5.12
CA CYS A 139 18.05 12.28 -4.05
C CYS A 139 19.45 11.87 -4.52
N TYR A 140 19.53 11.04 -5.57
CA TYR A 140 20.80 10.69 -6.21
C TYR A 140 21.42 11.90 -6.91
N ASP A 141 20.64 12.62 -7.73
CA ASP A 141 21.10 13.80 -8.47
C ASP A 141 21.57 14.92 -7.52
N LEU A 142 20.88 15.12 -6.38
CA LEU A 142 21.26 16.06 -5.33
C LEU A 142 22.40 15.56 -4.42
N HIS A 143 22.96 14.38 -4.69
CA HIS A 143 24.03 13.76 -3.89
C HIS A 143 23.70 13.68 -2.40
N LEU A 144 22.43 13.44 -2.04
CA LEU A 144 21.94 13.49 -0.65
C LEU A 144 22.41 12.32 0.23
N SER A 145 23.28 11.45 -0.28
CA SER A 145 23.92 10.40 0.53
C SER A 145 25.10 10.97 1.32
N TRP A 146 24.84 11.53 2.50
CA TRP A 146 25.87 12.10 3.39
C TRP A 146 26.05 11.25 4.65
N GLY A 147 27.27 10.78 4.90
CA GLY A 147 27.66 10.09 6.13
C GLY A 147 26.79 8.88 6.48
N TRP A 148 25.90 9.02 7.46
CA TRP A 148 25.05 7.94 7.96
C TRP A 148 23.88 7.57 7.02
N LEU A 149 23.50 8.46 6.09
CA LEU A 149 22.37 8.29 5.17
C LEU A 149 22.84 7.68 3.85
N THR A 150 23.20 6.39 3.87
CA THR A 150 23.59 5.67 2.65
C THR A 150 22.42 5.52 1.68
N SER A 151 22.69 5.33 0.38
CA SER A 151 21.66 5.12 -0.65
C SER A 151 20.70 3.98 -0.29
N SER A 152 21.21 2.93 0.36
CA SER A 152 20.41 1.80 0.86
C SER A 152 19.44 2.20 1.97
N ARG A 153 19.87 3.05 2.92
CA ARG A 153 19.01 3.58 3.99
C ARG A 153 17.99 4.57 3.46
N LEU A 154 18.38 5.44 2.55
CA LEU A 154 17.48 6.40 1.89
C LEU A 154 16.40 5.66 1.08
N HIS A 155 16.77 4.60 0.37
CA HIS A 155 15.83 3.75 -0.37
C HIS A 155 14.83 3.01 0.56
N ARG A 156 15.28 2.56 1.74
CA ARG A 156 14.40 1.97 2.78
C ARG A 156 13.47 3.01 3.38
N LEU A 157 14.01 4.17 3.78
CA LEU A 157 13.26 5.23 4.44
C LEU A 157 12.21 5.83 3.50
N SER A 158 12.58 6.17 2.27
CA SER A 158 11.63 6.61 1.24
C SER A 158 10.53 5.58 0.99
N GLY A 159 10.87 4.28 1.02
CA GLY A 159 9.90 3.19 0.97
C GLY A 159 8.86 3.29 2.08
N VAL A 160 9.26 3.34 3.35
CA VAL A 160 8.32 3.40 4.48
C VAL A 160 7.51 4.70 4.48
N LEU A 161 8.17 5.84 4.27
CA LEU A 161 7.55 7.16 4.36
C LEU A 161 6.58 7.45 3.19
N LEU A 162 6.76 6.83 2.02
CA LEU A 162 5.78 6.91 0.94
C LEU A 162 4.73 5.81 1.04
N PHE A 163 5.15 4.55 1.20
CA PHE A 163 4.24 3.41 1.08
C PHE A 163 3.26 3.31 2.23
N PHE A 164 3.69 3.46 3.49
CA PHE A 164 2.77 3.26 4.60
C PHE A 164 1.67 4.34 4.67
N PRO A 165 1.97 5.65 4.57
CA PRO A 165 0.94 6.67 4.50
C PRO A 165 0.03 6.52 3.28
N ALA A 166 0.58 6.15 2.13
CA ALA A 166 -0.20 5.92 0.92
C ALA A 166 -1.14 4.70 1.07
N LEU A 167 -0.67 3.62 1.70
CA LEU A 167 -1.49 2.45 2.03
C LEU A 167 -2.66 2.81 2.94
N LEU A 168 -2.40 3.64 3.95
CA LEU A 168 -3.42 4.14 4.87
C LEU A 168 -4.42 5.03 4.13
N ALA A 169 -3.95 5.96 3.29
CA ALA A 169 -4.81 6.82 2.47
C ALA A 169 -5.71 5.99 1.55
N TYR A 170 -5.15 4.97 0.90
CA TYR A 170 -5.90 4.04 0.07
C TYR A 170 -6.95 3.26 0.87
N GLY A 171 -6.58 2.68 2.01
CA GLY A 171 -7.51 1.94 2.87
C GLY A 171 -8.67 2.81 3.35
N LEU A 172 -8.38 4.08 3.70
CA LEU A 172 -9.40 5.06 4.10
C LEU A 172 -10.30 5.44 2.92
N LEU A 173 -9.75 5.60 1.71
CA LEU A 173 -10.51 5.89 0.50
C LEU A 173 -11.47 4.74 0.16
N VAL A 174 -10.98 3.50 0.12
CA VAL A 174 -11.80 2.31 -0.14
C VAL A 174 -12.88 2.15 0.92
N GLN A 175 -12.52 2.34 2.19
CA GLN A 175 -13.50 2.28 3.27
C GLN A 175 -14.58 3.35 3.12
N ARG A 176 -14.21 4.59 2.77
CA ARG A 176 -15.16 5.68 2.53
C ARG A 176 -16.13 5.33 1.40
N MET A 177 -15.64 4.72 0.31
CA MET A 177 -16.47 4.29 -0.81
C MET A 177 -17.40 3.11 -0.47
N ILE A 178 -16.98 2.20 0.42
CA ILE A 178 -17.72 0.97 0.73
C ILE A 178 -18.71 1.14 1.89
N ALA A 179 -18.29 1.82 2.95
CA ALA A 179 -18.93 1.79 4.27
C ALA A 179 -19.11 3.16 4.92
N GLY A 180 -18.77 4.25 4.22
CA GLY A 180 -18.79 5.60 4.79
C GLY A 180 -17.68 5.83 5.83
N CYS A 181 -17.94 6.61 6.88
CA CYS A 181 -16.89 7.19 7.74
C CYS A 181 -16.37 6.30 8.91
N ARG A 182 -16.67 4.99 8.99
CA ARG A 182 -16.28 4.16 10.15
C ARG A 182 -14.81 3.73 10.13
N GLN A 183 -13.89 4.60 10.54
CA GLN A 183 -12.43 4.42 10.44
C GLN A 183 -11.76 3.27 11.25
N GLY A 184 -12.47 2.59 12.15
CA GLY A 184 -11.83 1.81 13.23
C GLY A 184 -10.99 0.58 12.84
N ARG A 185 -11.15 0.03 11.61
CA ARG A 185 -10.47 -1.21 11.20
C ARG A 185 -9.36 -1.02 10.15
N VAL A 186 -9.25 0.16 9.53
CA VAL A 186 -8.30 0.36 8.42
C VAL A 186 -6.85 0.40 8.90
N LEU A 187 -6.58 1.09 10.00
CA LEU A 187 -5.22 1.20 10.54
C LEU A 187 -4.58 -0.17 10.86
N PRO A 188 -5.22 -1.06 11.66
CA PRO A 188 -4.62 -2.37 11.93
C PRO A 188 -4.51 -3.24 10.67
N LEU A 189 -5.44 -3.12 9.71
CA LEU A 189 -5.34 -3.82 8.41
C LEU A 189 -4.13 -3.34 7.61
N CYS A 190 -3.90 -2.02 7.53
CA CYS A 190 -2.75 -1.45 6.81
C CYS A 190 -1.43 -1.84 7.48
N LEU A 191 -1.38 -1.75 8.81
CA LEU A 191 -0.19 -2.14 9.58
C LEU A 191 0.12 -3.63 9.41
N GLY A 192 -0.88 -4.49 9.56
CA GLY A 192 -0.72 -5.94 9.40
C GLY A 192 -0.32 -6.34 7.98
N ALA A 193 -0.95 -5.75 6.96
CA ALA A 193 -0.60 -6.02 5.57
C ALA A 193 0.81 -5.54 5.21
N TYR A 194 1.19 -4.32 5.62
CA TYR A 194 2.50 -3.76 5.32
C TYR A 194 3.62 -4.52 6.03
N LEU A 195 3.52 -4.71 7.35
CA LEU A 195 4.52 -5.45 8.12
C LEU A 195 4.55 -6.92 7.70
N GLY A 196 3.40 -7.53 7.46
CA GLY A 196 3.29 -8.91 7.00
C GLY A 196 4.05 -9.12 5.68
N VAL A 197 3.83 -8.27 4.68
CA VAL A 197 4.54 -8.40 3.40
C VAL A 197 6.03 -8.04 3.53
N ALA A 198 6.35 -6.95 4.23
CA ALA A 198 7.72 -6.45 4.36
C ALA A 198 8.63 -7.35 5.19
N LEU A 199 8.12 -7.97 6.27
CA LEU A 199 8.89 -8.86 7.14
C LEU A 199 8.85 -10.31 6.69
N ALA A 200 7.75 -10.79 6.07
CA ALA A 200 7.71 -12.17 5.61
C ALA A 200 8.71 -12.45 4.49
N MET A 201 9.03 -11.45 3.64
CA MET A 201 9.95 -11.67 2.52
C MET A 201 11.38 -12.04 2.96
N PRO A 202 12.06 -11.29 3.86
CA PRO A 202 13.36 -11.69 4.38
C PRO A 202 13.36 -13.06 5.07
N LEU A 203 12.28 -13.40 5.79
CA LEU A 203 12.17 -14.67 6.51
C LEU A 203 11.99 -15.86 5.56
N LEU A 204 11.14 -15.72 4.53
CA LEU A 204 10.88 -16.77 3.53
C LEU A 204 12.07 -17.03 2.61
N ASN A 205 12.88 -16.01 2.32
CA ASN A 205 14.08 -16.15 1.49
C ASN A 205 15.29 -16.71 2.26
N GLY A 206 15.10 -17.19 3.49
CA GLY A 206 16.16 -17.84 4.28
C GLY A 206 17.19 -16.89 4.91
N ALA A 207 17.03 -15.57 4.76
CA ALA A 207 17.93 -14.57 5.36
C ALA A 207 17.88 -14.58 6.91
N GLY A 208 16.87 -15.22 7.49
CA GLY A 208 16.79 -15.47 8.94
C GLY A 208 17.82 -16.48 9.47
N ARG A 209 18.45 -17.30 8.61
CA ARG A 209 19.45 -18.31 9.04
C ARG A 209 20.87 -17.73 9.20
N ASN A 210 21.14 -16.57 8.60
CA ASN A 210 22.38 -15.79 8.75
C ASN A 210 22.09 -14.42 9.36
N ALA A 211 21.19 -14.35 10.35
CA ALA A 211 20.65 -13.11 10.90
C ALA A 211 21.72 -12.27 11.65
N GLY A 212 22.53 -11.55 10.88
CA GLY A 212 23.41 -10.50 11.37
C GLY A 212 22.64 -9.20 11.64
N THR A 213 23.40 -8.15 11.93
CA THR A 213 22.94 -6.78 12.24
C THR A 213 22.03 -6.15 11.16
N GLY A 214 22.15 -6.57 9.89
CA GLY A 214 21.38 -6.01 8.78
C GLY A 214 19.87 -6.33 8.77
N VAL A 215 19.47 -7.52 9.24
CA VAL A 215 18.03 -7.88 9.33
C VAL A 215 17.37 -7.11 10.46
N LEU A 216 18.08 -6.92 11.57
CA LEU A 216 17.61 -6.13 12.70
C LEU A 216 17.49 -4.64 12.31
N GLU A 217 18.49 -4.08 11.61
CA GLU A 217 18.40 -2.69 11.11
C GLU A 217 17.19 -2.51 10.18
N HIS A 218 16.92 -3.48 9.31
CA HIS A 218 15.75 -3.45 8.44
C HIS A 218 14.43 -3.47 9.23
N ALA A 219 14.27 -4.42 10.15
CA ALA A 219 13.07 -4.54 10.97
C ALA A 219 12.84 -3.29 11.84
N LEU A 220 13.88 -2.77 12.48
CA LEU A 220 13.81 -1.54 13.27
C LEU A 220 13.40 -0.34 12.41
N THR A 221 13.98 -0.19 11.21
CA THR A 221 13.61 0.89 10.29
C THR A 221 12.12 0.83 9.92
N LEU A 222 11.60 -0.37 9.64
CA LEU A 222 10.18 -0.56 9.33
C LEU A 222 9.28 -0.23 10.53
N LEU A 223 9.61 -0.74 11.72
CA LEU A 223 8.81 -0.56 12.92
C LEU A 223 8.79 0.92 13.36
N LEU A 224 9.96 1.56 13.41
CA LEU A 224 10.08 2.97 13.81
C LEU A 224 9.42 3.89 12.78
N GLY A 225 9.61 3.64 11.48
CA GLY A 225 8.97 4.42 10.43
C GLY A 225 7.44 4.28 10.43
N CYS A 226 6.93 3.07 10.63
CA CYS A 226 5.50 2.84 10.83
C CYS A 226 4.98 3.56 12.07
N ALA A 227 5.66 3.42 13.22
CA ALA A 227 5.28 4.09 14.47
C ALA A 227 5.22 5.61 14.31
N PHE A 228 6.22 6.20 13.64
CA PHE A 228 6.26 7.62 13.30
C PHE A 228 5.04 8.05 12.47
N CYS A 229 4.74 7.32 11.38
CA CYS A 229 3.59 7.62 10.53
C CYS A 229 2.26 7.48 11.28
N VAL A 230 2.12 6.44 12.12
CA VAL A 230 0.95 6.24 12.96
C VAL A 230 0.80 7.38 13.97
N GLY A 231 1.88 7.81 14.61
CA GLY A 231 1.90 8.96 15.51
C GLY A 231 1.35 10.23 14.84
N ILE A 232 1.88 10.58 13.66
CA ILE A 232 1.40 11.73 12.86
C ILE A 232 -0.10 11.59 12.56
N PHE A 233 -0.53 10.41 12.11
CA PHE A 233 -1.93 10.16 11.77
C PHE A 233 -2.87 10.31 12.98
N LEU A 234 -2.46 9.81 14.14
CA LEU A 234 -3.24 9.93 15.38
C LEU A 234 -3.33 11.38 15.86
N VAL A 235 -2.22 12.14 15.79
CA VAL A 235 -2.20 13.58 16.10
C VAL A 235 -3.15 14.34 15.17
N PHE A 236 -3.08 14.08 13.86
CA PHE A 236 -3.96 14.68 12.88
C PHE A 236 -5.44 14.36 13.15
N GLN A 237 -5.77 13.11 13.49
CA GLN A 237 -7.13 12.72 13.88
C GLN A 237 -7.60 13.43 15.15
N ALA A 238 -6.74 13.53 16.17
CA ALA A 238 -7.08 14.22 17.41
C ALA A 238 -7.38 15.71 17.16
N GLY A 239 -6.61 16.37 16.28
CA GLY A 239 -6.85 17.74 15.84
C GLY A 239 -8.22 17.91 15.15
N ARG A 240 -8.56 17.01 14.21
CA ARG A 240 -9.86 17.06 13.52
C ARG A 240 -11.05 16.83 14.46
N ARG A 241 -10.92 15.93 15.44
CA ARG A 241 -11.97 15.67 16.44
C ARG A 241 -12.21 16.87 17.34
N LYS A 242 -11.15 17.57 17.77
CA LYS A 242 -11.29 18.80 18.56
C LYS A 242 -12.02 19.89 17.76
N CYS A 243 -11.58 20.17 16.53
CA CYS A 243 -12.18 21.22 15.69
C CYS A 243 -13.66 20.93 15.33
N GLY A 244 -14.01 19.68 15.02
CA GLY A 244 -15.40 19.29 14.74
C GLY A 244 -16.32 19.29 15.97
N ARG A 245 -15.77 19.18 17.19
CA ARG A 245 -16.54 19.26 18.44
C ARG A 245 -16.84 20.72 18.80
N THR A 246 -15.86 21.63 18.64
CA THR A 246 -16.04 23.07 18.90
C THR A 246 -17.14 23.68 18.05
N GLY A 247 -17.19 23.39 16.74
CA GLY A 247 -18.23 23.92 15.85
C GLY A 247 -19.65 23.39 16.10
N ARG A 248 -19.80 22.22 16.73
CA ARG A 248 -21.11 21.67 17.10
C ARG A 248 -21.64 22.26 18.42
N THR A 249 -20.75 22.67 19.33
CA THR A 249 -21.13 23.40 20.55
C THR A 249 -21.66 24.79 20.27
N GLU A 250 -21.08 25.53 19.31
CA GLU A 250 -21.54 26.89 18.96
C GLU A 250 -22.90 26.90 18.24
N GLN A 251 -23.19 25.91 17.39
CA GLN A 251 -24.50 25.76 16.76
C GLN A 251 -25.58 25.31 17.76
N GLY A 252 -25.21 24.55 18.79
CA GLY A 252 -26.13 24.15 19.86
C GLY A 252 -26.53 25.32 20.76
N THR A 253 -25.63 26.26 21.02
CA THR A 253 -25.94 27.45 21.84
C THR A 253 -26.78 28.49 21.09
N LEU A 254 -26.57 28.67 19.79
CA LEU A 254 -27.37 29.62 18.98
C LEU A 254 -28.82 29.14 18.77
N SER A 255 -29.07 27.83 18.77
CA SER A 255 -30.43 27.25 18.64
C SER A 255 -31.26 27.31 19.93
N LEU A 256 -30.64 27.58 21.08
CA LEU A 256 -31.31 27.67 22.40
C LEU A 256 -31.64 29.12 22.80
N SER A 257 -31.29 30.09 21.95
CA SER A 257 -31.51 31.53 22.17
C SER A 257 -32.50 32.16 21.17
N ALA A 258 -33.24 31.34 20.42
CA ALA A 258 -34.33 31.73 19.51
C ALA A 258 -35.60 30.97 19.91
#